data_AF-A0A7W9NL67-F1
#
_entry.id   AF-A0A7W9NL67-F1
#
_cell.length_a   1.000
_cell.length_b   1.000
_cell.length_c   1.000
_cell.angle_alpha   90.00
_cell.angle_beta   90.00
_cell.angle_gamma   90.00
#
_symmetry.space_group_name_H-M   'P 1'
#
loop_
_entity.id
_entity.type
_entity.pdbx_description
1 polymer ?
#
loop_
_entity_poly.entity_id
_entity_poly.type
_entity_poly.pdbx_seq_one_letter_code
_entity_poly.pdbx_strand_id
1 'polypeptide(L)' 'MTPSRCRNLHEQPGSGYVHVGRNLGATPVVPEVLYEPPVGQPPAVDAPNPGCDFQ' A
#
# COMPACT_ATOMS: atom_id res chain seq x y z
N MET A 1 0.54 20.87 22.12
CA MET A 1 0.07 20.10 20.95
C MET A 1 1.26 19.89 20.03
N THR A 2 1.85 18.70 20.07
CA THR A 2 3.03 18.37 19.25
C THR A 2 2.52 17.94 17.88
N PRO A 3 2.95 18.55 16.76
CA PRO A 3 2.57 18.07 15.45
C PRO A 3 3.16 16.67 15.29
N SER A 4 2.31 15.68 15.04
CA SER A 4 2.71 14.32 14.72
C SER A 4 3.63 14.36 13.51
N ARG A 5 4.90 14.03 13.74
CA ARG A 5 5.96 13.90 12.74
C ARG A 5 5.51 13.02 11.58
N CYS A 6 6.04 13.27 10.39
CA CYS A 6 5.96 12.38 9.23
C CYS A 6 6.31 10.94 9.66
N ARG A 7 5.28 10.11 9.81
CA ARG A 7 5.44 8.72 10.24
C ARG A 7 5.54 7.87 8.98
N ASN A 8 6.75 7.52 8.60
CA ASN A 8 6.96 6.49 7.60
C ASN A 8 6.47 5.15 8.16
N LEU A 9 5.61 4.49 7.41
CA LEU A 9 5.13 3.14 7.67
C LEU A 9 5.77 2.22 6.62
N HIS A 10 6.25 1.06 7.06
CA HIS A 10 6.76 0.03 6.15
C HIS A 10 5.87 -1.20 6.27
N GLU A 11 5.42 -1.70 5.13
CA GLU A 11 4.44 -2.76 5.01
C GLU A 11 5.02 -3.89 4.13
N GLN A 12 4.83 -5.14 4.53
CA GLN A 12 5.37 -6.29 3.80
C GLN A 12 4.54 -6.58 2.53
N PRO A 13 5.15 -7.08 1.44
CA PRO A 13 4.42 -7.50 0.25
C PRO A 13 3.88 -8.94 0.38
N GLY A 14 2.88 -9.29 -0.44
CA GLY A 14 2.41 -10.68 -0.62
C GLY A 14 0.93 -10.90 -0.29
N SER A 15 0.39 -12.06 -0.64
CA SER A 15 -1.06 -12.37 -0.54
C SER A 15 -1.63 -12.38 0.89
N GLY A 16 -0.78 -12.50 1.92
CA GLY A 16 -1.17 -12.40 3.32
C GLY A 16 -1.09 -10.98 3.90
N TYR A 17 -0.64 -10.00 3.11
CA TYR A 17 -0.34 -8.64 3.55
C TYR A 17 -1.16 -7.63 2.76
N VAL A 18 -2.47 -7.60 3.01
CA VAL A 18 -3.39 -6.62 2.44
C VAL A 18 -3.37 -5.34 3.27
N HIS A 19 -3.13 -4.19 2.64
CA HIS A 19 -2.98 -2.90 3.31
C HIS A 19 -4.19 -2.00 3.07
N VAL A 20 -4.72 -1.38 4.14
CA VAL A 20 -5.87 -0.47 4.07
C VAL A 20 -5.57 0.82 4.84
N GLY A 21 -5.42 1.93 4.11
CA GLY A 21 -5.31 3.26 4.68
C GLY A 21 -6.68 3.91 4.89
N ARG A 22 -6.91 4.51 6.06
CA ARG A 22 -8.14 5.27 6.36
C ARG A 22 -7.84 6.64 6.94
N ASN A 23 -8.44 7.68 6.36
CA ASN A 23 -8.51 8.99 7.00
C ASN A 23 -9.56 8.98 8.11
N LEU A 24 -9.14 9.21 9.36
CA LEU A 24 -10.02 9.26 10.53
C LEU A 24 -10.41 10.69 10.93
N GLY A 25 -9.81 11.71 10.30
CA GLY A 25 -10.05 13.12 10.58
C GLY A 25 -10.95 13.81 9.55
N ALA A 26 -11.30 15.06 9.85
CA ALA A 26 -12.06 15.92 8.92
C ALA A 26 -11.18 16.63 7.87
N THR A 27 -9.86 16.61 8.06
CA THR A 27 -8.89 17.23 7.14
C THR A 27 -8.48 16.23 6.06
N PRO A 28 -8.34 16.63 4.78
CA PRO A 28 -7.79 15.76 3.75
C PRO A 28 -6.40 15.24 4.10
N VAL A 29 -6.16 13.96 3.83
CA VAL A 29 -4.84 13.32 3.93
C VAL A 29 -4.41 12.95 2.51
N VAL A 30 -3.21 13.37 2.13
CA VAL A 30 -2.58 13.04 0.85
C VAL A 30 -1.34 12.18 1.16
N PRO A 31 -1.41 10.84 1.01
CA PRO A 31 -0.26 9.98 1.28
C PRO A 31 0.74 10.03 0.13
N GLU A 32 2.03 10.03 0.48
CA GLU A 32 3.13 9.73 -0.45
C GLU A 32 3.46 8.24 -0.31
N VAL A 33 3.35 7.49 -1.41
CA VAL A 33 3.53 6.03 -1.41
C VAL A 33 4.68 5.65 -2.33
N LEU A 34 5.61 4.84 -1.81
CA LEU A 34 6.71 4.25 -2.57
C LEU A 34 6.59 2.72 -2.55
N TYR A 35 6.55 2.13 -3.74
CA TYR A 35 6.69 0.69 -3.91
C TYR A 35 8.12 0.38 -4.33
N GLU A 36 8.86 -0.33 -3.48
CA GLU A 36 10.25 -0.72 -3.74
C GLU A 36 10.33 -2.25 -3.86
N PRO A 37 10.49 -2.81 -5.08
CA PRO A 37 10.79 -4.22 -5.24
C PRO A 37 12.24 -4.51 -4.86
N PRO A 38 12.57 -5.71 -4.33
CA PRO A 38 13.95 -6.10 -4.11
C PRO A 38 14.75 -6.07 -5.43
N VAL A 39 16.03 -5.73 -5.35
CA VAL A 39 16.92 -5.66 -6.52
C VAL A 39 16.86 -6.96 -7.32
N GLY A 40 16.62 -6.84 -8.64
CA GLY A 40 16.55 -7.96 -9.57
C GLY A 40 15.17 -8.61 -9.72
N GLN A 41 14.16 -8.20 -8.95
CA GLN A 41 12.79 -8.65 -9.12
C GLN A 41 12.04 -7.83 -10.18
N PRO A 42 11.07 -8.43 -10.88
CA PRO A 42 10.24 -7.68 -11.81
C PRO A 42 9.40 -6.63 -11.06
N PRO A 43 9.08 -5.48 -11.68
CA PRO A 43 8.24 -4.44 -11.06
C PRO A 43 6.81 -4.89 -10.76
N ALA A 44 6.34 -5.96 -11.43
CA ALA A 44 5.03 -6.57 -11.22
C ALA A 44 5.11 -8.08 -11.48
N VAL A 45 4.30 -8.85 -10.76
CA VAL A 45 4.13 -10.30 -10.92
C VAL A 45 2.64 -10.56 -11.16
N ASP A 46 2.33 -11.29 -12.23
CA ASP A 46 0.95 -11.67 -12.53
C ASP A 46 0.35 -12.53 -11.40
N ALA A 47 -0.88 -12.21 -11.00
CA ALA A 47 -1.66 -12.99 -10.06
C ALA A 47 -2.81 -13.71 -10.79
N PRO A 48 -3.22 -14.91 -10.35
CA PRO A 48 -4.42 -15.55 -10.88
C PRO A 48 -5.64 -14.64 -10.75
N ASN A 49 -6.60 -14.74 -11.69
CA ASN A 49 -7.88 -14.03 -11.58
C ASN A 49 -8.51 -14.36 -10.20
N PRO A 50 -8.91 -13.35 -9.39
CA PRO A 50 -9.49 -13.55 -8.06
C PRO A 50 -10.86 -14.26 -8.05
N GLY A 51 -11.35 -14.72 -9.19
CA GLY A 51 -12.62 -15.45 -9.33
C GLY A 51 -13.81 -14.54 -9.65
N CYS A 52 -13.56 -13.30 -10.07
CA CYS A 52 -14.60 -12.45 -10.64
C CYS A 52 -14.80 -12.84 -12.10
N ASP A 53 -16.05 -12.88 -12.55
CA ASP A 53 -16.38 -13.07 -13.96
C ASP A 53 -15.69 -11.98 -14.79
N PHE A 54 -15.03 -12.36 -15.89
CA PHE A 54 -14.45 -11.39 -16.82
C PHE A 54 -15.59 -10.54 -17.41
N GLN A 55 -15.47 -9.20 -17.35
CA GLN A 55 -16.34 -8.27 -18.09
C GLN A 55 -15.80 -8.05 -19.50
#